data_AF-A0A4R4UKB5-F1
#
_entry.id   AF-A0A4R4UKB5-F1
#
_cell.length_a   1.000
_cell.length_b   1.000
_cell.length_c   1.000
_cell.angle_alpha   90.00
_cell.angle_beta   90.00
_cell.angle_gamma   90.00
#
_symmetry.space_group_name_H-M   'P 1'
#
loop_
_entity.id
_entity.type
_entity.pdbx_description
1 polymer ?
#
loop_
_entity_poly.entity_id
_entity_poly.type
_entity_poly.pdbx_seq_one_letter_code
_entity_poly.pdbx_strand_id
1 'polypeptide(L)'
;MLLTPRTRPCRRPPSERLVRGPGAGQFHTRGWIVPVFDDLTARLRRLRAIENDPPRRLRRALPQRQTDIDGRERFLVFGADVHRYRNTPLTRDAVAAFEGALGVSLPPAYREFLLRVGPGAGPYYGIFTPQESLDEFELVGDPAGEFRFTRADVERLYGRRRAWLRDPDSTGGPAADSLVPEDGCIPIGTQGCEGLVVLVVTGDLAGTIWDWGSTSIRPATAAPATLIKDLYAQVEPIFLGPTPDFLAWYDAWLVNAWSQLAGGDAR
;
A
#
# COMPACT_ATOMS: atom_id res chain seq x y z
N MET A 1 -8.52 59.67 -39.51
CA MET A 1 -9.09 58.39 -39.03
C MET A 1 -9.98 58.70 -37.84
N LEU A 2 -11.25 58.30 -37.90
CA LEU A 2 -12.35 58.65 -36.98
C LEU A 2 -12.34 57.82 -35.68
N LEU A 3 -12.70 58.47 -34.56
CA LEU A 3 -13.61 58.03 -33.46
C LEU A 3 -13.31 56.73 -32.68
N THR A 4 -13.09 56.71 -31.36
CA THR A 4 -14.08 56.64 -30.22
C THR A 4 -13.36 56.10 -28.93
N PRO A 5 -14.00 55.76 -27.76
CA PRO A 5 -13.95 56.58 -26.55
C PRO A 5 -13.43 55.84 -25.29
N ARG A 6 -13.32 56.62 -24.19
CA ARG A 6 -12.90 56.19 -22.84
C ARG A 6 -13.76 55.07 -22.23
N THR A 7 -13.11 54.07 -21.64
CA THR A 7 -13.65 53.25 -20.54
C THR A 7 -12.62 53.16 -19.41
N ARG A 8 -13.07 53.32 -18.15
CA ARG A 8 -12.23 53.24 -16.94
C ARG A 8 -12.07 51.78 -16.51
N PRO A 9 -10.89 51.33 -16.04
CA PRO A 9 -10.72 49.98 -15.53
C PRO A 9 -11.27 49.81 -14.11
N CYS A 10 -11.91 48.66 -13.92
CA CYS A 10 -12.51 48.17 -12.68
C CYS A 10 -11.43 47.90 -11.61
N ARG A 11 -11.61 48.41 -10.38
CA ARG A 11 -10.70 48.22 -9.25
C ARG A 11 -10.87 46.82 -8.64
N ARG A 12 -9.78 46.07 -8.47
CA ARG A 12 -9.72 44.84 -7.65
C ARG A 12 -9.84 45.19 -6.16
N PRO A 13 -10.54 44.40 -5.33
CA PRO A 13 -10.43 44.49 -3.88
C PRO A 13 -9.15 43.78 -3.38
N PRO A 14 -8.63 44.16 -2.20
CA PRO A 14 -7.32 43.72 -1.71
C PRO A 14 -7.37 42.30 -1.14
N SER A 15 -6.19 41.67 -1.15
CA SER A 15 -5.93 40.39 -0.51
C SER A 15 -5.71 40.59 0.98
N GLU A 16 -6.44 39.86 1.81
CA GLU A 16 -6.17 39.76 3.24
C GLU A 16 -5.94 38.31 3.65
N ARG A 17 -4.73 38.07 4.14
CA ARG A 17 -4.23 36.84 4.76
C ARG A 17 -4.87 36.71 6.14
N LEU A 18 -5.36 35.53 6.51
CA LEU A 18 -5.47 35.15 7.93
C LEU A 18 -5.08 33.68 8.14
N VAL A 19 -3.87 33.52 8.70
CA VAL A 19 -3.44 32.58 9.75
C VAL A 19 -3.85 31.10 9.64
N ARG A 20 -2.85 30.23 9.41
CA ARG A 20 -2.92 28.77 9.67
C ARG A 20 -2.34 28.42 11.03
N GLY A 21 -3.11 27.61 11.77
CA GLY A 21 -2.68 26.71 12.86
C GLY A 21 -3.14 27.14 14.26
N PRO A 22 -3.29 26.22 15.25
CA PRO A 22 -3.15 24.75 15.21
C PRO A 22 -4.37 24.01 15.79
N GLY A 23 -4.46 22.69 15.60
CA GLY A 23 -5.44 21.87 16.32
C GLY A 23 -5.54 20.45 15.81
N ALA A 24 -4.84 19.54 16.49
CA ALA A 24 -5.07 18.10 16.40
C ALA A 24 -6.57 17.81 16.63
N GLY A 25 -7.28 17.48 15.56
CA GLY A 25 -8.69 17.12 15.61
C GLY A 25 -8.83 15.65 15.94
N GLN A 26 -9.42 15.36 17.10
CA GLN A 26 -9.90 14.03 17.48
C GLN A 26 -10.82 13.48 16.37
N PHE A 27 -10.35 12.46 15.66
CA PHE A 27 -11.12 11.80 14.61
C PHE A 27 -12.34 11.09 15.22
N HIS A 28 -13.54 11.56 14.89
CA HIS A 28 -14.77 10.81 15.13
C HIS A 28 -14.86 9.68 14.09
N THR A 29 -14.36 8.50 14.46
CA THR A 29 -13.98 7.40 13.55
C THR A 29 -15.11 6.54 13.00
N ARG A 30 -16.37 6.63 13.46
CA ARG A 30 -17.38 5.62 13.10
C ARG A 30 -18.12 5.84 11.78
N GLY A 31 -18.20 7.08 11.26
CA GLY A 31 -19.06 7.40 10.11
C GLY A 31 -18.47 7.15 8.72
N TRP A 32 -17.13 7.22 8.58
CA TRP A 32 -16.44 7.19 7.29
C TRP A 32 -15.73 5.86 6.98
N ILE A 33 -15.58 5.00 7.99
CA ILE A 33 -14.79 3.77 7.88
C ILE A 33 -15.55 2.65 7.18
N VAL A 34 -16.86 2.50 7.44
CA VAL A 34 -17.67 1.42 6.86
C VAL A 34 -17.73 1.47 5.32
N PRO A 35 -18.01 2.63 4.68
CA PRO A 35 -18.08 2.70 3.22
C PRO A 35 -16.77 2.33 2.51
N VAL A 36 -15.62 2.63 3.13
CA VAL A 36 -14.30 2.31 2.57
C VAL A 36 -14.11 0.79 2.48
N PHE A 37 -14.41 0.05 3.54
CA PHE A 37 -14.20 -1.40 3.55
C PHE A 37 -15.20 -2.19 2.70
N ASP A 38 -16.43 -1.70 2.59
CA ASP A 38 -17.43 -2.26 1.68
C ASP A 38 -16.99 -2.10 0.22
N ASP A 39 -16.44 -0.93 -0.12
CA ASP A 39 -15.86 -0.66 -1.44
C ASP A 39 -14.66 -1.56 -1.75
N LEU A 40 -13.72 -1.76 -0.80
CA LEU A 40 -12.60 -2.70 -0.97
C LEU A 40 -13.09 -4.11 -1.31
N THR A 41 -14.08 -4.60 -0.58
CA THR A 41 -14.66 -5.93 -0.79
C THR A 41 -15.34 -6.03 -2.15
N ALA A 42 -16.05 -4.98 -2.58
CA ALA A 42 -16.68 -4.93 -3.89
C ALA A 42 -15.64 -4.94 -5.03
N ARG A 43 -14.56 -4.16 -4.90
CA ARG A 43 -13.47 -4.10 -5.88
C ARG A 43 -12.75 -5.45 -6.02
N LEU A 44 -12.46 -6.14 -4.92
CA LEU A 44 -11.90 -7.50 -4.94
C LEU A 44 -12.78 -8.50 -5.70
N ARG A 45 -14.09 -8.50 -5.43
CA ARG A 45 -15.06 -9.34 -6.16
C ARG A 45 -15.07 -9.03 -7.65
N ARG A 46 -14.95 -7.74 -8.01
CA ARG A 46 -14.95 -7.30 -9.40
C ARG A 46 -13.68 -7.70 -10.14
N LEU A 47 -12.50 -7.58 -9.51
CA LEU A 47 -11.23 -8.09 -10.07
C LEU A 47 -11.32 -9.59 -10.31
N ARG A 48 -11.80 -10.36 -9.33
CA ARG A 48 -12.00 -11.80 -9.46
C ARG A 48 -12.94 -12.17 -10.61
N ALA A 49 -14.02 -11.41 -10.80
CA ALA A 49 -14.95 -11.63 -11.89
C ALA A 49 -14.29 -11.40 -13.26
N ILE A 50 -13.50 -10.32 -13.39
CA ILE A 50 -12.78 -10.02 -14.64
C ILE A 50 -11.71 -11.09 -14.93
N GLU A 51 -10.97 -11.56 -13.93
CA GLU A 51 -9.96 -12.60 -14.20
C GLU A 51 -10.56 -13.95 -14.56
N ASN A 52 -11.72 -14.30 -14.00
CA ASN A 52 -12.43 -15.53 -14.38
C ASN A 52 -13.08 -15.44 -15.77
N ASP A 53 -13.53 -14.25 -16.18
CA ASP A 53 -14.09 -14.00 -17.51
C ASP A 53 -13.44 -12.78 -18.17
N PRO A 54 -12.19 -12.89 -18.66
CA PRO A 54 -11.45 -11.75 -19.13
C PRO A 54 -12.08 -11.18 -20.41
N PRO A 55 -12.20 -9.85 -20.54
CA PRO A 55 -12.73 -9.23 -21.75
C PRO A 55 -11.87 -9.57 -22.97
N ARG A 56 -12.51 -9.58 -24.15
CA ARG A 56 -11.88 -10.03 -25.42
C ARG A 56 -10.52 -9.39 -25.71
N ARG A 57 -10.29 -8.14 -25.31
CA ARG A 57 -8.99 -7.46 -25.48
C ARG A 57 -7.87 -8.15 -24.71
N LEU A 58 -8.12 -8.59 -23.48
CA LEU A 58 -7.14 -9.28 -22.65
C LEU A 58 -6.92 -10.70 -23.16
N ARG A 59 -7.98 -11.37 -23.63
CA ARG A 59 -7.87 -12.69 -24.28
C ARG A 59 -6.92 -12.70 -25.49
N ARG A 60 -6.81 -11.59 -26.22
CA ARG A 60 -5.93 -11.44 -27.40
C ARG A 60 -4.50 -11.02 -27.04
N ALA A 61 -4.33 -10.23 -25.98
CA ALA A 61 -3.04 -9.76 -25.50
C ALA A 61 -2.29 -10.81 -24.65
N LEU A 62 -2.96 -11.93 -24.32
CA LEU A 62 -2.37 -13.09 -23.66
C LEU A 62 -1.92 -14.11 -24.71
N PRO A 63 -0.68 -14.05 -25.21
CA PRO A 63 -0.16 -15.16 -26.00
C PRO A 63 -0.28 -16.43 -25.15
N GLN A 64 -1.04 -17.40 -25.67
CA GLN A 64 -1.25 -18.77 -25.18
C GLN A 64 -0.86 -18.96 -23.71
N ARG A 65 -1.87 -18.81 -22.82
CA ARG A 65 -1.80 -19.10 -21.37
C ARG A 65 -0.60 -19.96 -21.04
N GLN A 66 0.50 -19.30 -20.70
CA GLN A 66 1.68 -19.97 -20.21
C GLN A 66 1.18 -20.54 -18.90
N THR A 67 0.88 -21.82 -18.87
CA THR A 67 0.44 -22.46 -17.64
C THR A 67 1.54 -22.26 -16.61
N ASP A 68 1.19 -22.23 -15.33
CA ASP A 68 2.22 -22.46 -14.32
C ASP A 68 2.85 -23.86 -14.52
N ILE A 69 3.86 -24.20 -13.72
CA ILE A 69 4.52 -25.50 -13.78
C ILE A 69 3.55 -26.68 -13.58
N ASP A 70 2.36 -26.43 -13.02
CA ASP A 70 1.30 -27.39 -12.71
C ASP A 70 0.19 -27.43 -13.79
N GLY A 71 0.33 -26.70 -14.90
CA GLY A 71 -0.69 -26.71 -15.96
C GLY A 71 -1.90 -25.79 -15.70
N ARG A 72 -1.87 -24.93 -14.67
CA ARG A 72 -2.99 -24.04 -14.32
C ARG A 72 -2.91 -22.71 -15.07
N GLU A 73 -4.07 -22.13 -15.34
CA GLU A 73 -4.18 -20.81 -15.96
C GLU A 73 -3.55 -19.74 -15.05
N ARG A 74 -2.54 -19.01 -15.54
CA ARG A 74 -1.99 -17.87 -14.80
C ARG A 74 -3.05 -16.77 -14.70
N PHE A 75 -3.20 -16.23 -13.50
CA PHE A 75 -3.89 -14.97 -13.26
C PHE A 75 -3.10 -13.83 -13.92
N LEU A 76 -3.65 -12.63 -14.07
CA LEU A 76 -2.97 -11.49 -14.71
C LEU A 76 -2.36 -10.56 -13.67
N VAL A 77 -3.00 -10.48 -12.51
CA VAL A 77 -2.50 -9.75 -11.37
C VAL A 77 -1.42 -10.56 -10.67
N PHE A 78 -0.29 -9.91 -10.39
CA PHE A 78 0.81 -10.51 -9.65
C PHE A 78 0.35 -11.05 -8.29
N GLY A 79 0.69 -12.32 -8.01
CA GLY A 79 0.35 -13.04 -6.77
C GLY A 79 -1.11 -13.48 -6.62
N ALA A 80 -2.00 -13.14 -7.57
CA ALA A 80 -3.40 -13.54 -7.55
C ALA A 80 -3.61 -15.04 -7.76
N ASP A 81 -2.62 -15.76 -8.30
CA ASP A 81 -2.58 -17.21 -8.37
C ASP A 81 -2.53 -17.91 -7.02
N VAL A 82 -1.94 -17.25 -6.02
CA VAL A 82 -1.89 -17.69 -4.63
C VAL A 82 -3.19 -17.34 -3.91
N HIS A 83 -3.50 -16.05 -3.76
CA HIS A 83 -4.59 -15.61 -2.89
C HIS A 83 -5.99 -15.65 -3.57
N ARG A 84 -6.06 -15.70 -4.90
CA ARG A 84 -7.30 -15.86 -5.71
C ARG A 84 -8.43 -14.88 -5.39
N TYR A 85 -8.05 -13.66 -4.98
CA TYR A 85 -8.95 -12.62 -4.45
C TYR A 85 -9.90 -13.09 -3.33
N ARG A 86 -9.44 -14.00 -2.48
CA ARG A 86 -10.21 -14.48 -1.34
C ARG A 86 -9.69 -13.82 -0.08
N ASN A 87 -10.60 -13.26 0.71
CA ASN A 87 -10.32 -12.82 2.07
C ASN A 87 -11.36 -13.43 3.00
N THR A 88 -10.96 -13.72 4.23
CA THR A 88 -11.86 -14.26 5.26
C THR A 88 -11.82 -13.35 6.49
N PRO A 89 -12.89 -12.55 6.75
CA PRO A 89 -12.94 -11.68 7.91
C PRO A 89 -12.75 -12.45 9.21
N LEU A 90 -12.01 -11.85 10.14
CA LEU A 90 -11.75 -12.40 11.46
C LEU A 90 -12.84 -11.99 12.46
N THR A 91 -13.03 -12.81 13.48
CA THR A 91 -13.87 -12.43 14.63
C THR A 91 -13.15 -11.42 15.51
N ARG A 92 -13.91 -10.69 16.34
CA ARG A 92 -13.31 -9.78 17.34
C ARG A 92 -12.38 -10.50 18.29
N ASP A 93 -12.75 -11.72 18.70
CA ASP A 93 -11.95 -12.53 19.62
C ASP A 93 -10.66 -13.00 18.98
N ALA A 94 -10.67 -13.37 17.68
CA ALA A 94 -9.46 -13.73 16.95
C ALA A 94 -8.51 -12.52 16.81
N VAL A 95 -9.04 -11.33 16.52
CA VAL A 95 -8.23 -10.11 16.47
C VAL A 95 -7.69 -9.73 17.85
N ALA A 96 -8.49 -9.87 18.91
CA ALA A 96 -8.05 -9.61 20.28
C ALA A 96 -6.99 -10.62 20.76
N ALA A 97 -7.12 -11.89 20.38
CA ALA A 97 -6.11 -12.91 20.64
C ALA A 97 -4.80 -12.61 19.92
N PHE A 98 -4.89 -12.13 18.66
CA PHE A 98 -3.73 -11.67 17.93
C PHE A 98 -3.06 -10.47 18.62
N GLU A 99 -3.80 -9.39 18.92
CA GLU A 99 -3.31 -8.24 19.69
C GLU A 99 -2.67 -8.67 21.03
N GLY A 100 -3.26 -9.66 21.71
CA GLY A 100 -2.71 -10.25 22.94
C GLY A 100 -1.39 -10.99 22.75
N ALA A 101 -1.25 -11.75 21.66
CA ALA A 101 0.01 -12.41 21.31
C ALA A 101 1.11 -11.42 20.92
N LEU A 102 0.74 -10.28 20.31
CA LEU A 102 1.66 -9.19 19.99
C LEU A 102 2.09 -8.37 21.20
N GLY A 103 1.30 -8.37 22.27
CA GLY A 103 1.46 -7.44 23.39
C GLY A 103 1.11 -5.98 23.04
N VAL A 104 0.54 -5.71 21.86
CA VAL A 104 0.16 -4.37 21.39
C VAL A 104 -1.18 -4.36 20.68
N SER A 105 -1.87 -3.22 20.75
CA SER A 105 -3.08 -2.99 19.94
C SER A 105 -2.70 -2.67 18.49
N LEU A 106 -3.43 -3.24 17.54
CA LEU A 106 -3.18 -3.00 16.12
C LEU A 106 -3.59 -1.57 15.72
N PRO A 107 -2.90 -0.97 14.73
CA PRO A 107 -3.32 0.27 14.12
C PRO A 107 -4.79 0.19 13.65
N PRO A 108 -5.64 1.20 13.93
CA PRO A 108 -7.09 1.11 13.75
C PRO A 108 -7.54 0.69 12.34
N ALA A 109 -6.84 1.16 11.30
CA ALA A 109 -7.16 0.85 9.92
C ALA A 109 -6.93 -0.64 9.58
N TYR A 110 -5.79 -1.19 10.01
CA TYR A 110 -5.48 -2.61 9.79
C TYR A 110 -6.38 -3.51 10.65
N ARG A 111 -6.67 -3.08 11.89
CA ARG A 111 -7.61 -3.79 12.77
C ARG A 111 -9.01 -3.90 12.16
N GLU A 112 -9.56 -2.80 11.64
CA GLU A 112 -10.87 -2.83 10.96
C GLU A 112 -10.82 -3.61 9.64
N PHE A 113 -9.70 -3.56 8.91
CA PHE A 113 -9.51 -4.41 7.72
C PHE A 113 -9.63 -5.89 8.07
N LEU A 114 -8.95 -6.37 9.11
CA LEU A 114 -9.01 -7.77 9.54
C LEU A 114 -10.44 -8.20 9.91
N LEU A 115 -11.22 -7.31 10.54
CA LEU A 115 -12.59 -7.59 10.97
C LEU A 115 -13.62 -7.59 9.83
N ARG A 116 -13.37 -6.85 8.75
CA ARG A 116 -14.37 -6.60 7.69
C ARG A 116 -14.03 -7.27 6.36
N VAL A 117 -12.75 -7.28 6.01
CA VAL A 117 -12.23 -7.85 4.76
C VAL A 117 -11.49 -9.15 5.08
N GLY A 118 -10.53 -9.08 6.01
CA GLY A 118 -9.75 -10.22 6.49
C GLY A 118 -8.45 -10.48 5.72
N PRO A 119 -7.57 -11.35 6.26
CA PRO A 119 -6.37 -11.81 5.56
C PRO A 119 -6.71 -12.59 4.29
N GLY A 120 -5.72 -12.78 3.42
CA GLY A 120 -5.85 -13.42 2.12
C GLY A 120 -5.45 -12.49 0.98
N ALA A 121 -6.38 -12.08 0.12
CA ALA A 121 -6.05 -11.23 -1.01
C ALA A 121 -5.45 -9.89 -0.61
N GLY A 122 -4.50 -9.44 -1.42
CA GLY A 122 -3.85 -8.16 -1.24
C GLY A 122 -2.66 -8.03 -2.18
N PRO A 123 -1.94 -6.91 -2.05
CA PRO A 123 -0.63 -6.71 -2.68
C PRO A 123 0.30 -7.92 -2.61
N TYR A 124 1.13 -8.10 -3.64
CA TYR A 124 2.08 -9.21 -3.74
C TYR A 124 1.40 -10.57 -3.56
N TYR A 125 1.88 -11.41 -2.64
CA TYR A 125 1.30 -12.73 -2.36
C TYR A 125 0.11 -12.69 -1.39
N GLY A 126 -0.31 -11.50 -0.96
CA GLY A 126 -1.47 -11.31 -0.11
C GLY A 126 -1.14 -10.85 1.32
N ILE A 127 -2.18 -10.80 2.14
CA ILE A 127 -2.13 -10.42 3.55
C ILE A 127 -2.10 -11.68 4.41
N PHE A 128 -1.10 -11.82 5.26
CA PHE A 128 -0.95 -12.91 6.21
C PHE A 128 -2.10 -12.99 7.20
N THR A 129 -2.47 -14.22 7.53
CA THR A 129 -3.24 -14.56 8.72
C THR A 129 -2.45 -14.22 9.99
N PRO A 130 -3.12 -14.09 11.16
CA PRO A 130 -2.43 -13.91 12.43
C PRO A 130 -1.32 -14.94 12.67
N GLN A 131 -1.56 -16.22 12.36
CA GLN A 131 -0.56 -17.26 12.56
C GLN A 131 0.64 -17.08 11.63
N GLU A 132 0.41 -16.85 10.33
CA GLU A 132 1.51 -16.59 9.38
C GLU A 132 2.32 -15.35 9.77
N SER A 133 1.67 -14.30 10.31
CA SER A 133 2.37 -13.14 10.85
C SER A 133 3.27 -13.52 12.03
N LEU A 134 2.75 -14.29 12.99
CA LEU A 134 3.50 -14.74 14.17
C LEU A 134 4.65 -15.70 13.81
N ASP A 135 4.48 -16.55 12.80
CA ASP A 135 5.50 -17.50 12.36
C ASP A 135 6.73 -16.78 11.77
N GLU A 136 6.52 -15.59 11.20
CA GLU A 136 7.57 -14.75 10.60
C GLU A 136 8.27 -13.82 11.64
N PHE A 137 7.92 -13.93 12.94
CA PHE A 137 8.49 -13.07 13.98
C PHE A 137 9.96 -13.29 14.24
N GLU A 138 10.49 -14.47 13.95
CA GLU A 138 11.92 -14.72 14.09
C GLU A 138 12.77 -13.81 13.18
N LEU A 139 12.15 -13.17 12.18
CA LEU A 139 12.79 -12.24 11.25
C LEU A 139 12.67 -10.76 11.65
N VAL A 140 11.74 -10.40 12.53
CA VAL A 140 11.51 -9.02 13.01
C VAL A 140 11.78 -8.89 14.52
N GLY A 141 11.88 -7.64 14.99
CA GLY A 141 12.14 -7.36 16.40
C GLY A 141 10.89 -7.53 17.28
N ASP A 142 10.95 -7.04 18.51
CA ASP A 142 9.81 -7.03 19.43
C ASP A 142 8.69 -6.10 18.92
N PRO A 143 7.47 -6.60 18.61
CA PRO A 143 6.35 -5.75 18.20
C PRO A 143 5.97 -4.68 19.23
N ALA A 144 6.24 -4.92 20.52
CA ALA A 144 6.00 -3.97 21.60
C ALA A 144 7.15 -2.96 21.80
N GLY A 145 8.30 -3.20 21.16
CA GLY A 145 9.43 -2.28 21.14
C GLY A 145 9.16 -1.03 20.30
N GLU A 146 10.10 -0.10 20.25
CA GLU A 146 9.94 1.17 19.53
C GLU A 146 10.53 1.08 18.12
N PHE A 147 9.72 1.37 17.10
CA PHE A 147 10.19 1.45 15.73
C PHE A 147 11.21 2.58 15.58
N ARG A 148 12.43 2.25 15.14
CA ARG A 148 13.60 3.15 15.22
C ARG A 148 13.51 4.45 14.42
N PHE A 149 12.60 4.54 13.45
CA PHE A 149 12.47 5.72 12.60
C PHE A 149 11.41 6.68 13.11
N THR A 150 11.75 7.97 13.09
CA THR A 150 10.78 9.05 13.31
C THR A 150 10.23 9.58 11.99
N ARG A 151 9.19 10.43 12.04
CA ARG A 151 8.70 11.15 10.85
C ARG A 151 9.80 11.96 10.15
N ALA A 152 10.71 12.57 10.91
CA ALA A 152 11.82 13.34 10.34
C ALA A 152 12.82 12.44 9.60
N ASP A 153 13.08 11.23 10.11
CA ASP A 153 13.94 10.26 9.44
C ASP A 153 13.36 9.76 8.13
N VAL A 154 12.04 9.53 8.13
CA VAL A 154 11.32 9.08 6.94
C VAL A 154 11.32 10.13 5.83
N GLU A 155 11.13 11.41 6.15
CA GLU A 155 11.22 12.48 5.14
C GLU A 155 12.61 12.51 4.48
N ARG A 156 13.67 12.31 5.28
CA ARG A 156 15.04 12.22 4.79
C ARG A 156 15.24 10.97 3.92
N LEU A 157 14.78 9.81 4.37
CA LEU A 157 14.84 8.55 3.63
C LEU A 157 14.11 8.63 2.29
N TYR A 158 12.90 9.17 2.31
CA TYR A 158 12.06 9.35 1.14
C TYR A 158 12.70 10.33 0.15
N GLY A 159 13.24 11.44 0.64
CA GLY A 159 14.02 12.39 -0.17
C GLY A 159 15.22 11.73 -0.85
N ARG A 160 16.02 10.96 -0.10
CA ARG A 160 17.17 10.19 -0.64
C ARG A 160 16.74 9.20 -1.71
N ARG A 161 15.69 8.40 -1.45
CA ARG A 161 15.18 7.41 -2.42
C ARG A 161 14.75 8.07 -3.73
N ARG A 162 14.05 9.22 -3.66
CA ARG A 162 13.65 9.95 -4.88
C ARG A 162 14.83 10.57 -5.62
N ALA A 163 15.85 11.04 -4.89
CA ALA A 163 17.07 11.54 -5.51
C ALA A 163 17.82 10.41 -6.23
N TRP A 164 17.97 9.25 -5.57
CA TRP A 164 18.59 8.07 -6.13
C TRP A 164 17.88 7.53 -7.37
N LEU A 165 16.54 7.54 -7.42
CA LEU A 165 15.82 7.13 -8.63
C LEU A 165 16.04 8.07 -9.82
N ARG A 166 16.41 9.33 -9.60
CA ARG A 166 16.76 10.28 -10.67
C ARG A 166 18.21 10.15 -11.11
N ASP A 167 19.07 9.79 -10.16
CA ASP A 167 20.51 9.63 -10.34
C ASP A 167 21.00 8.47 -9.46
N PRO A 168 21.08 7.24 -10.01
CA PRO A 168 21.47 6.05 -9.26
C PRO A 168 22.90 6.10 -8.71
N ASP A 169 23.75 6.98 -9.24
CA ASP A 169 25.12 7.20 -8.78
C ASP A 169 25.20 8.21 -7.61
N SER A 170 24.07 8.81 -7.21
CA SER A 170 24.01 9.72 -6.06
C SER A 170 24.24 9.01 -4.73
N THR A 171 24.82 9.73 -3.76
CA THR A 171 25.15 9.19 -2.44
C THR A 171 23.90 8.86 -1.60
N GLY A 172 23.91 7.71 -0.92
CA GLY A 172 22.99 7.43 0.19
C GLY A 172 21.97 6.31 -0.01
N GLY A 173 22.00 5.58 -1.14
CA GLY A 173 21.19 4.38 -1.40
C GLY A 173 19.67 4.61 -1.40
N PRO A 174 18.88 3.69 -2.00
CA PRO A 174 17.41 3.84 -2.05
C PRO A 174 16.68 3.44 -0.77
N ALA A 175 17.40 2.95 0.25
CA ALA A 175 16.84 2.38 1.47
C ALA A 175 17.79 2.56 2.67
N ALA A 176 17.30 2.37 3.88
CA ALA A 176 18.15 2.26 5.07
C ALA A 176 18.67 0.83 5.22
N ASP A 177 19.85 0.67 5.84
CA ASP A 177 20.39 -0.65 6.16
C ASP A 177 19.54 -1.35 7.22
N SER A 178 19.20 -2.61 6.97
CA SER A 178 18.37 -3.44 7.83
C SER A 178 19.09 -4.72 8.26
N LEU A 179 20.33 -4.56 8.75
CA LEU A 179 21.16 -5.68 9.21
C LEU A 179 20.72 -6.28 10.55
N VAL A 180 19.67 -5.74 11.17
CA VAL A 180 19.09 -6.19 12.44
C VAL A 180 17.57 -6.29 12.33
N PRO A 181 16.93 -7.20 13.10
CA PRO A 181 15.48 -7.22 13.24
C PRO A 181 14.94 -5.86 13.71
N GLU A 182 13.78 -5.46 13.21
CA GLU A 182 13.17 -4.14 13.48
C GLU A 182 12.06 -4.26 14.53
N ASP A 183 12.26 -3.64 15.69
CA ASP A 183 11.24 -3.54 16.74
C ASP A 183 10.05 -2.69 16.29
N GLY A 184 8.89 -2.86 16.92
CA GLY A 184 7.73 -2.02 16.71
C GLY A 184 7.01 -2.20 15.38
N CYS A 185 7.29 -3.30 14.68
CA CYS A 185 6.61 -3.66 13.44
C CYS A 185 6.25 -5.15 13.40
N ILE A 186 5.29 -5.51 12.55
CA ILE A 186 4.89 -6.90 12.31
C ILE A 186 4.87 -7.21 10.81
N PRO A 187 5.31 -8.40 10.37
CA PRO A 187 5.11 -8.86 9.01
C PRO A 187 3.63 -9.09 8.72
N ILE A 188 3.14 -8.54 7.62
CA ILE A 188 1.74 -8.68 7.18
C ILE A 188 1.60 -9.31 5.79
N GLY A 189 2.72 -9.62 5.13
CA GLY A 189 2.76 -10.23 3.81
C GLY A 189 4.18 -10.38 3.29
N THR A 190 4.34 -11.03 2.15
CA THR A 190 5.64 -11.22 1.48
C THR A 190 5.62 -10.69 0.05
N GLN A 191 6.76 -10.17 -0.39
CA GLN A 191 7.04 -9.76 -1.77
C GLN A 191 7.63 -10.92 -2.60
N GLY A 192 7.90 -12.07 -1.96
CA GLY A 192 8.79 -13.13 -2.46
C GLY A 192 10.26 -12.85 -2.12
N CYS A 193 11.16 -13.79 -2.44
CA CYS A 193 12.63 -13.66 -2.30
C CYS A 193 13.10 -12.88 -1.05
N GLU A 194 12.88 -13.42 0.15
CA GLU A 194 13.24 -12.84 1.47
C GLU A 194 12.64 -11.45 1.77
N GLY A 195 11.81 -10.89 0.90
CA GLY A 195 11.15 -9.62 1.10
C GLY A 195 9.85 -9.76 1.88
N LEU A 196 9.73 -9.03 2.98
CA LEU A 196 8.50 -8.88 3.75
C LEU A 196 7.88 -7.50 3.52
N VAL A 197 6.58 -7.44 3.73
CA VAL A 197 5.86 -6.19 3.96
C VAL A 197 5.58 -6.14 5.44
N VAL A 198 6.06 -5.09 6.10
CA VAL A 198 5.84 -4.89 7.54
C VAL A 198 4.92 -3.71 7.82
N LEU A 199 4.06 -3.86 8.80
CA LEU A 199 3.21 -2.82 9.37
C LEU A 199 3.86 -2.33 10.66
N VAL A 200 4.12 -1.03 10.75
CA VAL A 200 4.55 -0.42 12.02
C VAL A 200 3.36 -0.39 12.98
N VAL A 201 3.54 -0.92 14.19
CA VAL A 201 2.49 -1.07 15.21
C VAL A 201 2.69 -0.16 16.42
N THR A 202 3.91 0.31 16.67
CA THR A 202 4.25 1.24 17.76
C THR A 202 5.05 2.44 17.27
N GLY A 203 5.14 3.48 18.10
CA GLY A 203 5.90 4.70 17.80
C GLY A 203 5.20 5.68 16.86
N ASP A 204 5.93 6.72 16.45
CA ASP A 204 5.43 7.87 15.66
C ASP A 204 4.84 7.51 14.29
N LEU A 205 5.20 6.32 13.80
CA LEU A 205 4.90 5.81 12.47
C LEU A 205 3.90 4.66 12.48
N ALA A 206 3.26 4.37 13.62
CA ALA A 206 2.24 3.34 13.72
C ALA A 206 1.15 3.50 12.64
N GLY A 207 0.82 2.40 11.96
CA GLY A 207 -0.09 2.35 10.83
C GLY A 207 0.55 2.50 9.45
N THR A 208 1.87 2.75 9.38
CA THR A 208 2.60 2.85 8.11
C THR A 208 3.12 1.51 7.61
N ILE A 209 3.27 1.39 6.28
CA ILE A 209 3.72 0.17 5.59
C ILE A 209 5.13 0.35 5.05
N TRP A 210 5.94 -0.69 5.23
CA TRP A 210 7.34 -0.69 4.85
C TRP A 210 7.70 -1.96 4.08
N ASP A 211 8.56 -1.78 3.08
CA ASP A 211 9.24 -2.89 2.43
C ASP A 211 10.46 -3.24 3.30
N TRP A 212 10.52 -4.49 3.73
CA TRP A 212 11.65 -5.03 4.49
C TRP A 212 12.29 -6.15 3.70
N GLY A 213 13.61 -6.18 3.65
CA GLY A 213 14.38 -7.25 3.05
C GLY A 213 15.70 -7.46 3.78
N SER A 214 16.44 -8.50 3.41
CA SER A 214 17.59 -9.00 4.17
C SER A 214 18.71 -7.99 4.43
N THR A 215 18.79 -6.90 3.65
CA THR A 215 19.77 -5.84 3.88
C THR A 215 19.17 -4.44 3.95
N SER A 216 17.86 -4.29 3.71
CA SER A 216 17.29 -2.96 3.53
C SER A 216 15.86 -2.82 4.01
N ILE A 217 15.53 -1.65 4.55
CA ILE A 217 14.18 -1.26 4.93
C ILE A 217 13.85 0.13 4.37
N ARG A 218 12.62 0.30 3.87
CA ARG A 218 12.15 1.58 3.30
C ARG A 218 10.62 1.71 3.34
N PRO A 219 10.07 2.93 3.31
CA PRO A 219 8.63 3.13 3.15
C PRO A 219 8.13 2.46 1.88
N ALA A 220 7.01 1.76 1.97
CA ALA A 220 6.46 1.00 0.85
C ALA A 220 6.01 1.91 -0.30
N THR A 221 6.16 1.42 -1.52
CA THR A 221 5.49 1.97 -2.71
C THR A 221 4.23 1.17 -2.99
N ALA A 222 3.36 1.66 -3.89
CA ALA A 222 2.25 0.82 -4.33
C ALA A 222 2.80 -0.47 -4.94
N ALA A 223 2.23 -1.60 -4.54
CA ALA A 223 2.66 -2.88 -5.06
C ALA A 223 2.40 -2.99 -6.56
N PRO A 224 3.24 -3.75 -7.29
CA PRO A 224 2.98 -4.05 -8.68
C PRO A 224 1.65 -4.79 -8.80
N ALA A 225 0.89 -4.46 -9.84
CA ALA A 225 -0.27 -5.26 -10.21
C ALA A 225 0.00 -6.18 -11.41
N THR A 226 1.14 -6.08 -12.10
CA THR A 226 1.41 -6.79 -13.37
C THR A 226 2.45 -7.90 -13.21
N LEU A 227 2.22 -9.03 -13.88
CA LEU A 227 3.10 -10.20 -13.98
C LEU A 227 4.28 -10.06 -14.95
N ILE A 228 4.37 -8.98 -15.72
CA ILE A 228 5.45 -8.84 -16.70
C ILE A 228 6.73 -8.46 -15.95
N LYS A 229 7.50 -9.47 -15.59
CA LYS A 229 8.76 -9.39 -14.85
C LYS A 229 9.78 -8.44 -15.52
N ASP A 230 9.80 -8.38 -16.85
CA ASP A 230 10.68 -7.47 -17.61
C ASP A 230 10.22 -6.00 -17.53
N LEU A 231 8.94 -5.76 -17.26
CA LEU A 231 8.40 -4.43 -16.96
C LEU A 231 8.60 -4.08 -15.47
N TYR A 232 8.78 -5.04 -14.56
CA TYR A 232 8.99 -4.75 -13.14
C TYR A 232 10.23 -3.88 -12.90
N ALA A 233 11.31 -4.11 -13.64
CA ALA A 233 12.53 -3.29 -13.58
C ALA A 233 12.37 -1.94 -14.31
N GLN A 234 11.30 -1.74 -15.09
CA GLN A 234 11.08 -0.57 -15.95
C GLN A 234 9.88 0.28 -15.52
N VAL A 235 9.01 -0.21 -14.64
CA VAL A 235 7.86 0.52 -14.11
C VAL A 235 8.35 1.43 -12.99
N GLU A 236 8.18 2.73 -13.19
CA GLU A 236 8.46 3.71 -12.13
C GLU A 236 7.64 3.38 -10.87
N PRO A 237 8.26 3.36 -9.68
CA PRO A 237 7.55 3.10 -8.44
C PRO A 237 6.48 4.16 -8.20
N ILE A 238 5.25 3.72 -7.91
CA ILE A 238 4.18 4.62 -7.52
C ILE A 238 4.36 4.98 -6.04
N PHE A 239 4.79 6.21 -5.81
CA PHE A 239 4.99 6.74 -4.46
C PHE A 239 3.68 7.14 -3.81
N LEU A 240 3.50 6.69 -2.57
CA LEU A 240 2.34 6.97 -1.73
C LEU A 240 2.62 8.08 -0.71
N GLY A 241 3.74 8.78 -0.87
CA GLY A 241 4.28 9.74 0.09
C GLY A 241 5.31 9.12 1.05
N PRO A 242 5.82 9.93 1.99
CA PRO A 242 6.85 9.51 2.94
C PRO A 242 6.33 8.47 3.93
N THR A 243 5.09 8.61 4.41
CA THR A 243 4.46 7.74 5.40
C THR A 243 3.26 7.01 4.80
N PRO A 244 3.46 6.01 3.92
CA PRO A 244 2.37 5.25 3.32
C PRO A 244 1.58 4.51 4.42
N ASP A 245 0.29 4.78 4.57
CA ASP A 245 -0.56 4.01 5.48
C ASP A 245 -1.11 2.74 4.80
N PHE A 246 -1.59 1.81 5.63
CA PHE A 246 -2.13 0.53 5.16
C PHE A 246 -3.22 0.66 4.09
N LEU A 247 -4.18 1.59 4.27
CA LEU A 247 -5.31 1.70 3.34
C LEU A 247 -4.87 2.33 2.02
N ALA A 248 -4.03 3.36 2.07
CA ALA A 248 -3.47 3.99 0.87
C ALA A 248 -2.66 2.96 0.05
N TRP A 249 -1.88 2.12 0.73
CA TRP A 249 -1.11 1.06 0.09
C TRP A 249 -1.98 -0.01 -0.55
N TYR A 250 -3.00 -0.50 0.17
CA TYR A 250 -3.91 -1.52 -0.33
C TYR A 250 -4.80 -0.99 -1.47
N ASP A 251 -5.33 0.24 -1.34
CA ASP A 251 -6.15 0.89 -2.37
C ASP A 251 -5.35 1.14 -3.64
N ALA A 252 -4.11 1.62 -3.53
CA ALA A 252 -3.25 1.82 -4.69
C ALA A 252 -3.01 0.54 -5.48
N TRP A 253 -2.85 -0.61 -4.81
CA TRP A 253 -2.77 -1.91 -5.48
C TRP A 253 -4.08 -2.25 -6.22
N LEU A 254 -5.24 -2.05 -5.59
CA LEU A 254 -6.53 -2.27 -6.26
C LEU A 254 -6.71 -1.37 -7.47
N VAL A 255 -6.36 -0.09 -7.38
CA VAL A 255 -6.43 0.88 -8.48
C VAL A 255 -5.49 0.46 -9.62
N ASN A 256 -4.29 0.01 -9.30
CA ASN A 256 -3.32 -0.48 -10.28
C ASN A 256 -3.83 -1.75 -10.98
N ALA A 257 -4.31 -2.72 -10.21
CA ALA A 257 -4.89 -3.96 -10.74
C ALA A 257 -6.11 -3.68 -11.61
N TRP A 258 -6.96 -2.76 -11.18
CA TRP A 258 -8.13 -2.33 -11.93
C TRP A 258 -7.73 -1.70 -13.26
N SER A 259 -6.79 -0.76 -13.25
CA SER A 259 -6.37 -0.05 -14.46
C SER A 259 -5.83 -1.01 -15.52
N GLN A 260 -5.10 -2.05 -15.10
CA GLN A 260 -4.58 -3.09 -15.98
C GLN A 260 -5.69 -4.00 -16.52
N LEU A 261 -6.59 -4.47 -15.66
CA LEU A 261 -7.64 -5.40 -16.05
C LEU A 261 -8.78 -4.73 -16.81
N ALA A 262 -9.13 -3.50 -16.49
CA ALA A 262 -10.27 -2.77 -17.06
C ALA A 262 -9.91 -1.92 -18.29
N GLY A 263 -8.62 -1.64 -18.53
CA GLY A 263 -8.13 -0.93 -19.71
C GLY A 263 -8.22 0.60 -19.68
N GLY A 264 -8.43 1.22 -18.49
CA GLY A 264 -8.63 2.67 -18.29
C GLY A 264 -9.92 3.20 -18.94
N ASP A 265 -10.74 4.10 -18.37
CA ASP A 265 -10.50 5.13 -17.37
C ASP A 265 -11.02 4.74 -15.97
N ALA A 266 -10.20 4.96 -14.94
CA ALA A 266 -10.70 5.21 -13.60
C ALA A 266 -11.10 6.69 -13.52
N ARG A 267 -12.41 6.98 -13.46
CA ARG A 267 -12.95 8.27 -13.03
C ARG A 267 -13.97 8.04 -11.94
#